data_AF-A0AAV2MZM6-F1
#
_entry.id   AF-A0AAV2MZM6-F1
#
_cell.length_a   1.000
_cell.length_b   1.000
_cell.length_c   1.000
_cell.angle_alpha   90.00
_cell.angle_beta   90.00
_cell.angle_gamma   90.00
#
_symmetry.space_group_name_H-M   'P 1'
#
loop_
_entity.id
_entity.type
_entity.pdbx_description
1 polymer ?
#
loop_
_entity_poly.entity_id
_entity_poly.type
_entity_poly.pdbx_seq_one_letter_code
_entity_poly.pdbx_strand_id
1 'polypeptide(L)'
;MLPLLHPSKALSRQERNKSQSLIQLCDNVPRAKPKDLQSLQRLDDEWRRLPLDDIPEDIVKETEVDVFWHKISQLKDSEDCNKYVELPNFALAVLCIPHANADCERVFSKYNLVKTKTRNRLTIKNVEGAMLASQSVKINKSCCAGFEPIKDMLDRMTSEILYDTPNKQEKSSEEDSNVCDFDVVFEEV
;
A
#
# COMPACT_ATOMS: atom_id res chain seq x y z
N MET A 1 10.42 12.81 1.36
CA MET A 1 11.35 11.79 0.82
C MET A 1 11.08 11.47 -0.66
N LEU A 2 9.84 11.62 -1.15
CA LEU A 2 9.44 11.37 -2.54
C LEU A 2 9.72 12.44 -3.63
N PRO A 3 10.15 13.70 -3.37
CA PRO A 3 10.21 14.68 -4.46
C PRO A 3 11.29 14.33 -5.50
N LEU A 4 12.24 13.45 -5.17
CA LEU A 4 13.25 12.93 -6.10
C LEU A 4 12.65 12.05 -7.22
N LEU A 5 11.61 11.27 -6.90
CA LEU A 5 10.94 10.38 -7.86
C LEU A 5 9.89 11.12 -8.71
N HIS A 6 9.68 12.41 -8.47
CA HIS A 6 8.78 13.21 -9.27
C HIS A 6 9.32 13.35 -10.71
N PRO A 7 8.48 13.23 -11.77
CA PRO A 7 8.92 13.24 -13.17
C PRO A 7 9.86 14.40 -13.50
N SER A 8 9.51 15.61 -13.07
CA SER A 8 10.33 16.81 -13.32
C SER A 8 11.73 16.75 -12.72
N LYS A 9 11.92 16.06 -11.60
CA LYS A 9 13.23 15.91 -10.94
C LYS A 9 13.99 14.71 -11.44
N ALA A 10 13.30 13.60 -11.70
CA ALA A 10 13.87 12.37 -12.26
C ALA A 10 14.52 12.61 -13.63
N LEU A 11 13.94 13.51 -14.44
CA LEU A 11 14.47 13.87 -15.77
C LEU A 11 15.48 15.03 -15.75
N SER A 12 15.65 15.71 -14.61
CA SER A 12 16.50 16.89 -14.53
C SER A 12 17.98 16.52 -14.38
N ARG A 13 18.79 16.94 -15.36
CA ARG A 13 20.26 16.81 -15.30
C ARG A 13 20.87 17.60 -14.15
N GLN A 14 20.27 18.73 -13.77
CA GLN A 14 20.76 19.57 -12.68
C GLN A 14 20.56 18.91 -11.32
N GLU A 15 19.41 18.25 -11.11
CA GLU A 15 19.12 17.51 -9.85
C GLU A 15 20.02 16.27 -9.69
N ARG A 16 20.46 15.67 -10.80
CA ARG A 16 21.41 14.54 -10.79
C ARG A 16 22.82 14.90 -10.32
N ASN A 17 23.24 16.16 -10.45
CA ASN A 17 24.49 16.62 -9.85
C ASN A 17 24.42 16.64 -8.32
N LYS A 18 23.22 16.87 -7.76
CA LYS A 18 22.96 16.91 -6.32
C LYS A 18 22.72 15.52 -5.74
N SER A 19 22.08 14.64 -6.50
CA SER A 19 21.74 13.26 -6.10
C SER A 19 22.22 12.26 -7.14
N GLN A 20 23.53 11.99 -7.11
CA GLN A 20 24.17 11.13 -8.11
C GLN A 20 23.77 9.65 -8.01
N SER A 21 23.48 9.17 -6.80
CA SER A 21 23.15 7.77 -6.54
C SER A 21 21.82 7.62 -5.82
N LEU A 22 21.06 6.61 -6.24
CA LEU A 22 19.80 6.22 -5.61
C LEU A 22 20.03 5.36 -4.36
N ILE A 23 21.26 4.87 -4.13
CA ILE A 23 21.60 3.95 -3.03
C ILE A 23 21.25 4.55 -1.66
N GLN A 24 21.51 5.84 -1.46
CA GLN A 24 21.17 6.54 -0.22
C GLN A 24 19.67 6.51 0.06
N LEU A 25 18.83 6.55 -0.99
CA LEU A 25 17.39 6.40 -0.85
C LEU A 25 17.02 4.94 -0.55
N CYS A 26 17.69 3.98 -1.19
CA CYS A 26 17.46 2.55 -0.93
C CYS A 26 17.73 2.18 0.54
N ASP A 27 18.73 2.79 1.18
CA ASP A 27 19.03 2.54 2.59
C ASP A 27 17.95 3.07 3.54
N ASN A 28 17.24 4.13 3.15
CA ASN A 28 16.08 4.65 3.90
C ASN A 28 14.81 3.80 3.70
N VAL A 29 14.79 2.93 2.69
CA VAL A 29 13.61 2.12 2.32
C VAL A 29 13.99 0.64 2.18
N PRO A 30 14.38 -0.04 3.28
CA PRO A 30 14.89 -1.41 3.23
C PRO A 30 13.87 -2.41 2.68
N ARG A 31 12.57 -2.11 2.79
CA ARG A 31 11.49 -2.97 2.28
C ARG A 31 11.36 -2.95 0.75
N ALA A 32 11.74 -1.85 0.10
CA ALA A 32 11.70 -1.70 -1.36
C ALA A 32 13.05 -1.97 -2.02
N LYS A 33 14.14 -1.99 -1.23
CA LYS A 33 15.51 -2.23 -1.70
C LYS A 33 15.66 -3.63 -2.33
N PRO A 34 16.25 -3.75 -3.54
CA PRO A 34 16.60 -5.05 -4.11
C PRO A 34 17.54 -5.82 -3.19
N LYS A 35 17.30 -7.12 -3.01
CA LYS A 35 18.11 -7.98 -2.12
C LYS A 35 19.47 -8.32 -2.71
N ASP A 36 19.53 -8.44 -4.04
CA ASP A 36 20.74 -8.83 -4.75
C ASP A 36 21.59 -7.61 -5.12
N LEU A 37 22.91 -7.72 -4.90
CA LEU A 37 23.85 -6.65 -5.21
C LEU A 37 23.86 -6.28 -6.70
N GLN A 38 23.67 -7.26 -7.59
CA GLN A 38 23.59 -7.04 -9.03
C GLN A 38 22.36 -6.22 -9.42
N SER A 39 21.21 -6.45 -8.78
CA SER A 39 20.00 -5.67 -9.03
C SER A 39 20.10 -4.27 -8.46
N LEU A 40 20.78 -4.11 -7.32
CA LEU A 40 21.07 -2.78 -6.75
C LEU A 40 22.02 -1.96 -7.62
N GLN A 41 23.03 -2.61 -8.23
CA GLN A 41 23.91 -1.95 -9.18
C GLN A 41 23.15 -1.55 -10.46
N ARG A 42 22.34 -2.46 -11.03
CA ARG A 42 21.48 -2.17 -12.18
C ARG A 42 20.52 -1.02 -11.91
N LEU A 43 19.91 -0.98 -10.73
CA LEU A 43 19.04 0.11 -10.28
C LEU A 43 19.77 1.46 -10.29
N ASP A 44 20.98 1.53 -9.73
CA ASP A 44 21.76 2.76 -9.73
C ASP A 44 22.15 3.14 -11.16
N ASP A 45 22.64 2.21 -11.97
CA ASP A 45 23.02 2.46 -13.38
C ASP A 45 21.83 2.95 -14.23
N GLU A 46 20.65 2.34 -14.07
CA GLU A 46 19.41 2.76 -14.71
C GLU A 46 19.02 4.19 -14.30
N TRP A 47 19.10 4.51 -13.00
CA TRP A 47 18.87 5.86 -12.48
C TRP A 47 19.85 6.87 -13.10
N ARG A 48 21.10 6.46 -13.31
CA ARG A 48 22.12 7.33 -13.90
C ARG A 48 21.87 7.62 -15.37
N ARG A 49 21.34 6.64 -16.09
CA ARG A 49 21.11 6.70 -17.54
C ARG A 49 19.83 7.45 -17.91
N LEU A 50 18.81 7.43 -17.05
CA LEU A 50 17.49 8.02 -17.32
C LEU A 50 17.50 9.45 -17.92
N PRO A 51 18.28 10.43 -17.43
CA PRO A 51 18.30 11.80 -17.98
C PRO A 51 19.16 11.97 -19.25
N LEU A 52 19.88 10.92 -19.64
CA LEU A 52 20.71 10.89 -20.84
C LEU A 52 19.96 10.30 -22.04
N ASP A 53 18.99 9.44 -21.76
CA ASP A 53 18.15 8.83 -22.78
C ASP A 53 17.12 9.83 -23.33
N ASP A 54 16.80 9.68 -24.62
CA ASP A 54 15.71 10.44 -25.25
C ASP A 54 14.38 9.75 -24.91
N ILE A 55 13.57 10.42 -24.09
CA ILE A 55 12.32 9.88 -23.58
C ILE A 55 11.17 10.51 -24.37
N PRO A 56 10.18 9.71 -24.84
CA PRO A 56 9.02 10.22 -25.57
C PRO A 56 8.32 11.38 -24.84
N GLU A 57 7.90 12.41 -25.59
CA GLU A 57 7.23 13.60 -25.03
C GLU A 57 5.99 13.26 -24.20
N ASP A 58 5.31 12.17 -24.54
CA ASP A 58 4.09 11.66 -23.89
C ASP A 58 4.33 11.23 -22.43
N ILE A 59 5.58 10.89 -22.11
CA ILE A 59 6.04 10.50 -20.77
C ILE A 59 6.57 11.73 -20.04
N VAL A 60 7.27 12.63 -20.74
CA VAL A 60 7.83 13.86 -20.15
C VAL A 60 6.74 14.81 -19.65
N LYS A 61 5.60 14.86 -20.35
CA LYS A 61 4.44 15.70 -19.97
C LYS A 61 3.58 15.10 -18.85
N GLU A 62 3.87 13.87 -18.40
CA GLU A 62 3.08 13.20 -17.36
C GLU A 62 3.28 13.87 -16.00
N THR A 63 2.17 14.20 -15.33
CA THR A 63 2.18 14.82 -14.00
C THR A 63 2.03 13.79 -12.89
N GLU A 64 1.31 12.70 -13.16
CA GLU A 64 1.06 11.65 -12.19
C GLU A 64 2.29 10.74 -12.06
N VAL A 65 2.86 10.68 -10.85
CA VAL A 65 4.15 10.04 -10.59
C VAL A 65 4.08 8.53 -10.83
N ASP A 66 2.99 7.89 -10.44
CA ASP A 66 2.74 6.46 -10.64
C ASP A 66 2.57 6.10 -12.13
N VAL A 67 1.81 6.91 -12.87
CA VAL A 67 1.62 6.73 -14.32
C VAL A 67 2.93 6.93 -15.06
N PHE A 68 3.74 7.90 -14.66
CA PHE A 68 5.07 8.14 -15.22
C PHE A 68 5.97 6.89 -15.09
N TRP A 69 6.13 6.36 -13.88
CA TRP A 69 6.98 5.17 -13.65
C TRP A 69 6.43 3.92 -14.33
N HIS A 70 5.10 3.80 -14.46
CA HIS A 70 4.48 2.75 -15.25
C HIS A 70 4.79 2.86 -16.74
N LYS A 71 4.76 4.07 -17.32
CA LYS A 71 5.16 4.28 -18.72
C LYS A 71 6.65 4.00 -18.95
N ILE A 72 7.52 4.36 -17.99
CA ILE A 72 8.95 4.05 -18.04
C ILE A 72 9.21 2.53 -18.03
N SER A 73 8.42 1.74 -17.29
CA SER A 73 8.58 0.27 -17.30
C SER A 73 8.18 -0.39 -18.61
N GLN A 74 7.36 0.29 -19.42
CA GLN A 74 6.93 -0.17 -20.74
C GLN A 74 7.88 0.27 -21.86
N LEU A 75 8.88 1.10 -21.57
CA LEU A 75 9.85 1.52 -22.58
C LEU A 75 10.69 0.32 -23.02
N LYS A 76 10.66 0.05 -24.33
CA LYS A 76 11.43 -1.02 -24.95
C LYS A 76 12.66 -0.47 -25.66
N ASP A 77 13.72 -1.26 -25.66
CA ASP A 77 14.92 -1.01 -26.45
C ASP A 77 14.76 -1.54 -27.88
N SER A 78 15.77 -1.31 -28.72
CA SER A 78 15.83 -1.74 -30.12
C SER A 78 15.68 -3.25 -30.33
N GLU A 79 15.91 -4.03 -29.27
CA GLU A 79 15.74 -5.50 -29.25
C GLU A 79 14.37 -5.95 -28.68
N ASP A 80 13.40 -5.04 -28.53
CA ASP A 80 12.06 -5.28 -27.94
C ASP A 80 12.07 -5.70 -26.45
N CYS A 81 13.24 -5.63 -25.79
CA CYS A 81 13.40 -5.85 -24.36
C CYS A 81 13.12 -4.58 -23.56
N ASN A 82 12.56 -4.70 -22.35
CA ASN A 82 12.33 -3.55 -21.46
C ASN A 82 13.66 -2.87 -21.12
N LYS A 83 13.75 -1.57 -21.42
CA LYS A 83 14.95 -0.75 -21.23
C LYS A 83 15.27 -0.50 -19.76
N TYR A 84 14.24 -0.43 -18.93
CA TYR A 84 14.33 -0.26 -17.48
C TYR A 84 13.49 -1.33 -16.80
N VAL A 85 14.07 -2.02 -15.83
CA VAL A 85 13.39 -3.09 -15.10
C VAL A 85 13.41 -2.82 -13.60
N GLU A 86 14.59 -2.57 -13.03
CA GLU A 86 14.74 -2.43 -11.58
C GLU A 86 14.28 -1.06 -11.08
N LEU A 87 14.55 0.00 -11.85
CA LEU A 87 14.20 1.36 -11.49
C LEU A 87 12.70 1.63 -11.35
N PRO A 88 11.86 1.33 -12.35
CA PRO A 88 10.42 1.58 -12.21
C PRO A 88 9.79 0.69 -11.13
N ASN A 89 10.26 -0.55 -10.97
CA ASN A 89 9.79 -1.44 -9.90
C ASN A 89 10.10 -0.87 -8.52
N PHE A 90 11.33 -0.39 -8.32
CA PHE A 90 11.71 0.28 -7.07
C PHE A 90 10.89 1.54 -6.83
N ALA A 91 10.73 2.40 -7.84
CA ALA A 91 9.98 3.65 -7.72
C ALA A 91 8.51 3.39 -7.36
N LEU A 92 7.85 2.45 -8.04
CA LEU A 92 6.48 2.03 -7.73
C LEU A 92 6.38 1.43 -6.33
N ALA A 93 7.33 0.58 -5.92
CA ALA A 93 7.34 0.01 -4.58
C ALA A 93 7.47 1.07 -3.48
N VAL A 94 8.29 2.11 -3.71
CA VAL A 94 8.42 3.25 -2.80
C VAL A 94 7.14 4.09 -2.77
N LEU A 95 6.47 4.28 -3.91
CA LEU A 95 5.19 5.00 -3.99
C LEU A 95 4.03 4.27 -3.30
N CYS A 96 4.09 2.94 -3.21
CA CYS A 96 3.12 2.14 -2.45
C CYS A 96 3.29 2.25 -0.93
N ILE A 97 4.35 2.91 -0.44
CA ILE A 97 4.54 3.09 1.00
C ILE A 97 3.61 4.22 1.47
N PRO A 98 2.70 3.96 2.43
CA PRO A 98 1.83 5.00 2.96
C PRO A 98 2.68 6.11 3.60
N HIS A 99 2.57 7.32 3.05
CA HIS A 99 3.38 8.47 3.45
C HIS A 99 2.89 9.10 4.76
N ALA A 100 1.69 8.76 5.24
CA ALA A 100 1.09 9.36 6.43
C ALA A 100 0.37 8.32 7.29
N ASN A 101 0.54 8.46 8.60
CA ASN A 101 -0.22 7.70 9.59
C ASN A 101 -1.72 8.05 9.57
N ALA A 102 -2.10 9.21 9.02
CA ALA A 102 -3.49 9.66 8.93
C ALA A 102 -4.41 8.67 8.18
N ASP A 103 -3.89 7.96 7.17
CA ASP A 103 -4.68 6.93 6.47
C ASP A 103 -4.89 5.70 7.35
N CYS A 104 -3.87 5.29 8.11
CA CYS A 104 -3.97 4.25 9.12
C CYS A 104 -4.94 4.66 10.24
N GLU A 105 -4.84 5.89 10.75
CA GLU A 105 -5.74 6.47 11.76
C GLU A 105 -7.18 6.52 11.27
N ARG A 106 -7.41 6.84 9.99
CA ARG A 106 -8.76 6.79 9.40
C ARG A 106 -9.32 5.36 9.39
N VAL A 107 -8.49 4.35 9.18
CA VAL A 107 -8.89 2.93 9.27
C VAL A 107 -9.16 2.55 10.73
N PHE A 108 -8.29 2.93 11.67
CA PHE A 108 -8.49 2.68 13.10
C PHE A 108 -9.74 3.38 13.67
N SER A 109 -10.05 4.59 13.20
CA SER A 109 -11.29 5.29 13.57
C SER A 109 -12.52 4.50 13.13
N LYS A 110 -12.53 3.95 11.92
CA LYS A 110 -13.62 3.07 11.44
C LYS A 110 -13.70 1.78 12.25
N TYR A 111 -12.55 1.17 12.57
CA TYR A 111 -12.48 0.00 13.43
C TYR A 111 -13.11 0.27 14.80
N ASN A 112 -12.73 1.39 15.43
CA ASN A 112 -13.27 1.82 16.72
C ASN A 112 -14.78 2.07 16.62
N LEU A 113 -15.27 2.69 15.54
CA LEU A 113 -16.70 2.90 15.32
C LEU A 113 -17.48 1.58 15.26
N VAL A 114 -16.96 0.59 14.53
CA VAL A 114 -17.55 -0.76 14.42
C VAL A 114 -17.57 -1.45 15.79
N LYS A 115 -16.51 -1.31 16.60
CA LYS A 115 -16.38 -1.95 17.92
C LYS A 115 -17.25 -1.29 19.00
N THR A 116 -17.39 0.03 19.02
CA THR A 116 -17.92 0.77 20.19
C THR A 116 -19.32 1.36 20.04
N LYS A 117 -19.78 1.74 18.83
CA LYS A 117 -20.98 2.61 18.73
C LYS A 117 -22.21 1.97 18.10
N THR A 118 -22.08 0.93 17.28
CA THR A 118 -23.25 0.36 16.56
C THR A 118 -23.53 -1.11 16.87
N ARG A 119 -22.53 -1.89 17.30
CA ARG A 119 -22.67 -3.33 17.61
C ARG A 119 -21.74 -3.73 18.76
N ASN A 120 -22.27 -3.89 19.96
CA ASN A 120 -21.47 -4.34 21.12
C ASN A 120 -21.06 -5.81 20.91
N ARG A 121 -19.75 -6.08 20.99
CA ARG A 121 -19.16 -7.44 21.16
C ARG A 121 -19.08 -8.35 19.94
N LEU A 122 -18.85 -7.81 18.73
CA LEU A 122 -18.51 -8.64 17.57
C LEU A 122 -17.16 -9.37 17.76
N THR A 123 -17.08 -10.63 17.36
CA THR A 123 -15.81 -11.37 17.29
C THR A 123 -14.85 -10.70 16.29
N ILE A 124 -13.52 -10.80 16.50
CA ILE A 124 -12.49 -10.15 15.65
C ILE A 124 -12.69 -10.47 14.17
N LYS A 125 -12.97 -11.75 13.84
CA LYS A 125 -13.24 -12.21 12.47
C LYS A 125 -14.42 -11.48 11.81
N ASN A 126 -15.43 -11.14 12.60
CA ASN A 126 -16.63 -10.45 12.10
C ASN A 126 -16.38 -8.95 11.91
N VAL A 127 -15.54 -8.35 12.77
CA VAL A 127 -15.09 -6.96 12.58
C VAL A 127 -14.23 -6.84 11.33
N GLU A 128 -13.30 -7.78 11.13
CA GLU A 128 -12.49 -7.89 9.90
C GLU A 128 -13.39 -8.07 8.66
N GLY A 129 -14.31 -9.03 8.69
CA GLY A 129 -15.25 -9.28 7.60
C GLY A 129 -16.12 -8.06 7.28
N ALA A 130 -16.61 -7.34 8.29
CA ALA A 130 -17.39 -6.12 8.09
C ALA A 130 -16.57 -5.00 7.46
N MET A 131 -15.30 -4.83 7.87
CA MET A 131 -14.39 -3.86 7.25
C MET A 131 -14.11 -4.21 5.79
N LEU A 132 -13.78 -5.48 5.49
CA LEU A 132 -13.54 -5.97 4.13
C LEU A 132 -14.78 -5.82 3.23
N ALA A 133 -15.96 -6.14 3.75
CA ALA A 133 -17.23 -5.92 3.04
C ALA A 133 -17.45 -4.43 2.74
N SER A 134 -17.20 -3.55 3.71
CA SER A 134 -17.34 -2.10 3.49
C SER A 134 -16.36 -1.55 2.46
N GLN A 135 -15.16 -2.13 2.37
CA GLN A 135 -14.13 -1.73 1.41
C GLN A 135 -14.42 -2.28 0.01
N SER A 136 -14.86 -3.53 -0.11
CA SER A 136 -15.25 -4.13 -1.40
C SER A 136 -16.41 -3.39 -2.05
N VAL A 137 -17.43 -3.00 -1.29
CA VAL A 137 -18.53 -2.16 -1.80
C VAL A 137 -18.01 -0.81 -2.31
N LYS A 138 -17.02 -0.20 -1.64
CA LYS A 138 -16.41 1.07 -2.08
C LYS A 138 -15.58 0.92 -3.36
N ILE A 139 -14.78 -0.16 -3.47
CA ILE A 139 -13.92 -0.40 -4.64
C ILE A 139 -14.75 -0.61 -5.90
N ASN A 140 -15.87 -1.31 -5.79
CA ASN A 140 -16.74 -1.63 -6.93
C ASN A 140 -17.49 -0.41 -7.49
N LYS A 141 -17.27 0.81 -6.96
CA LYS A 141 -17.89 2.10 -7.37
C LYS A 141 -19.44 2.12 -7.36
N SER A 142 -20.09 1.00 -7.08
CA SER A 142 -21.51 0.92 -6.77
C SER A 142 -21.73 1.49 -5.38
N CYS A 143 -22.52 2.56 -5.29
CA CYS A 143 -23.06 3.02 -4.01
C CYS A 143 -23.70 1.83 -3.27
N CYS A 144 -23.84 1.90 -1.93
CA CYS A 144 -24.45 0.83 -1.12
C CYS A 144 -25.84 0.38 -1.62
N ALA A 145 -26.51 1.19 -2.42
CA ALA A 145 -27.76 0.88 -3.10
C ALA A 145 -27.66 -0.21 -4.20
N GLY A 146 -26.48 -0.42 -4.79
CA GLY A 146 -26.28 -1.42 -5.85
C GLY A 146 -25.74 -2.76 -5.35
N PHE A 147 -25.49 -2.89 -4.05
CA PHE A 147 -24.99 -4.13 -3.46
C PHE A 147 -26.16 -5.06 -3.14
N GLU A 148 -26.28 -6.15 -3.89
CA GLU A 148 -27.29 -7.18 -3.65
C GLU A 148 -26.63 -8.40 -2.97
N PRO A 149 -26.90 -8.64 -1.67
CA PRO A 149 -26.29 -9.74 -0.94
C PRO A 149 -26.81 -11.09 -1.43
N ILE A 150 -25.89 -12.06 -1.57
CA ILE A 150 -26.23 -13.45 -1.90
C ILE A 150 -26.91 -14.09 -0.68
N LYS A 151 -27.81 -15.06 -0.89
CA LYS A 151 -28.48 -15.81 0.19
C LYS A 151 -27.51 -16.33 1.27
N ASP A 152 -26.38 -16.89 0.84
CA ASP A 152 -25.30 -17.31 1.74
C ASP A 152 -24.78 -16.21 2.68
N MET A 153 -24.76 -14.95 2.23
CA MET A 153 -24.33 -13.82 3.07
C MET A 153 -25.37 -13.48 4.13
N LEU A 154 -26.65 -13.61 3.78
CA LEU A 154 -27.77 -13.37 4.70
C LEU A 154 -27.83 -14.47 5.77
N ASP A 155 -27.65 -15.73 5.37
CA ASP A 155 -27.67 -16.88 6.27
C ASP A 155 -26.54 -16.86 7.30
N ARG A 156 -25.42 -16.19 6.97
CA ARG A 156 -24.27 -16.02 7.87
C ARG A 156 -24.45 -14.87 8.87
N MET A 157 -25.47 -14.02 8.70
CA MET A 157 -25.70 -12.84 9.55
C MET A 157 -26.60 -13.16 10.75
N THR A 158 -26.28 -14.23 11.48
CA THR A 158 -27.01 -14.68 12.68
C THR A 158 -26.26 -14.31 13.96
N SER A 159 -26.99 -14.15 15.07
CA SER A 159 -26.40 -13.77 16.37
C SER A 159 -25.38 -14.78 16.89
N GLU A 160 -25.55 -16.07 16.58
CA GLU A 160 -24.63 -17.14 16.99
C GLU A 160 -23.27 -17.06 16.28
N ILE A 161 -23.24 -16.58 15.04
CA ILE A 161 -22.01 -16.40 14.26
C ILE A 161 -21.38 -15.06 14.59
N LEU A 162 -22.19 -14.02 14.82
CA LEU A 162 -21.74 -12.65 15.05
C LEU A 162 -21.11 -12.42 16.43
N TYR A 163 -21.62 -13.12 17.45
CA TYR A 163 -21.25 -12.92 18.84
C TYR A 163 -20.71 -14.20 19.46
N ASP A 164 -19.62 -14.10 20.21
CA ASP A 164 -19.18 -15.20 21.07
C ASP A 164 -20.22 -15.39 22.18
N THR A 165 -20.97 -16.49 22.11
CA THR A 165 -21.83 -16.92 23.21
C THR A 165 -20.94 -17.51 24.31
N PRO A 166 -21.10 -17.11 25.58
CA PRO A 166 -20.23 -17.52 26.68
C PRO A 166 -20.23 -19.02 27.01
N ASN A 167 -20.97 -19.86 26.27
CA ASN A 167 -21.15 -21.28 26.56
C ASN A 167 -20.34 -22.22 25.63
N LYS A 168 -19.30 -21.71 24.97
CA LYS A 168 -18.38 -22.49 24.11
C LYS A 168 -16.92 -22.43 24.52
N GLN A 169 -16.64 -21.97 25.74
CA GLN A 169 -15.33 -22.15 26.38
C GLN A 169 -15.36 -23.41 27.23
N GLU A 170 -15.26 -24.57 26.60
CA GLU A 170 -14.58 -25.72 27.18
C GLU A 170 -14.11 -26.63 26.05
N LYS A 171 -12.77 -26.79 25.97
CA LYS A 171 -11.97 -27.71 25.14
C LYS A 171 -11.67 -27.31 23.68
N SER A 172 -10.66 -26.45 23.52
CA SER A 172 -9.30 -26.92 23.20
C SER A 172 -8.28 -25.78 23.42
N SER A 173 -7.45 -25.98 24.45
CA SER A 173 -6.05 -25.51 24.69
C SER A 173 -5.29 -25.03 23.45
N GLU A 174 -4.33 -24.10 23.47
CA GLU A 174 -3.56 -23.34 24.49
C GLU A 174 -2.73 -22.32 23.68
N GLU A 175 -2.31 -21.19 24.29
CA GLU A 175 -1.37 -20.15 23.79
C GLU A 175 -1.96 -19.24 22.67
N ASP A 176 -2.17 -17.93 22.85
CA ASP A 176 -1.32 -16.91 23.46
C ASP A 176 -2.11 -15.92 24.33
N SER A 177 -1.71 -15.79 25.58
CA SER A 177 -1.95 -14.61 26.39
C SER A 177 -1.07 -13.47 25.88
N ASN A 178 -1.64 -12.59 25.05
CA ASN A 178 -1.23 -11.20 25.02
C ASN A 178 -2.49 -10.34 25.14
N VAL A 179 -2.85 -10.07 26.39
CA VAL A 179 -3.65 -8.90 26.74
C VAL A 179 -2.80 -7.69 26.37
N CYS A 180 -2.89 -7.25 25.12
CA CYS A 180 -2.46 -5.92 24.74
C CYS A 180 -3.56 -4.96 25.21
N ASP A 181 -3.46 -4.60 26.49
CA ASP A 181 -4.04 -3.38 26.99
C ASP A 181 -3.38 -2.24 26.20
N PHE A 182 -4.10 -1.71 25.22
CA PHE A 182 -3.70 -0.51 24.48
C PHE A 182 -4.64 0.63 24.85
N ASP A 183 -4.69 0.93 26.15
CA ASP A 183 -5.00 2.27 26.61
C ASP A 183 -3.74 3.14 26.43
N VAL A 184 -3.41 3.44 25.18
CA VAL A 184 -2.58 4.61 24.87
C VAL A 184 -3.53 5.67 24.36
N VAL A 185 -3.98 6.48 25.31
CA VAL A 185 -4.50 7.83 25.04
C VAL A 185 -3.36 8.59 24.35
N PHE A 186 -3.44 8.74 23.03
CA PHE A 186 -2.59 9.69 22.33
C PHE A 186 -3.12 11.09 22.63
N GLU A 187 -2.55 11.72 23.65
CA GLU A 187 -2.57 13.18 23.77
C GLU A 187 -1.79 13.78 22.59
N GLU A 188 -2.38 14.85 22.04
CA GLU A 188 -1.91 15.60 20.88
C GLU A 188 -0.48 16.11 21.06
N VAL A 189 0.39 15.88 20.06
CA VAL A 189 1.55 16.73 19.74
C VAL A 189 1.68 16.85 18.23
#